data_AF-A0A9E3EVK4-F1
#
_entry.id   AF-A0A9E3EVK4-F1
#
_cell.length_a   1.000
_cell.length_b   1.000
_cell.length_c   1.000
_cell.angle_alpha   90.00
_cell.angle_beta   90.00
_cell.angle_gamma   90.00
#
_symmetry.space_group_name_H-M   'P 1'
#
loop_
_entity.id
_entity.type
_entity.pdbx_description
1 polymer ?
#
loop_
_entity_poly.entity_id
_entity_poly.type
_entity_poly.pdbx_seq_one_letter_code
_entity_poly.pdbx_strand_id
1 'polypeptide(L)'
;TSGKGMELYQEKLLPAVEEGAQAAHKDPSEVERTIEVKVSFDTDRARALADTRIWAALALPAEDKVAIHDAREMEKRAEAVADQAHRRWLVSSDPEEHIEQLRPYIELGFTHLIFHAPGEDQSRFIQLYSKEILPRLRQRWG
;
A
#
# COMPACT_ATOMS: atom_id res chain seq x y z
N THR A 1 5.88 1.75 -2.14
CA THR A 1 4.47 1.35 -1.88
C THR A 1 4.45 0.02 -1.15
N SER A 2 3.58 -0.18 -0.16
CA SER A 2 3.54 -1.35 0.76
C SER A 2 3.65 -2.77 0.16
N GLY A 3 3.38 -2.99 -1.13
CA GLY A 3 3.55 -4.29 -1.82
C GLY A 3 5.00 -4.78 -2.06
N LYS A 4 5.97 -4.42 -1.21
CA LYS A 4 7.37 -4.86 -1.24
C LYS A 4 7.77 -5.38 0.14
N GLY A 5 8.77 -6.27 0.21
CA GLY A 5 9.28 -6.81 1.48
C GLY A 5 9.74 -5.73 2.44
N MET A 6 9.63 -6.00 3.74
CA MET A 6 9.96 -5.04 4.80
C MET A 6 11.43 -4.65 4.80
N GLU A 7 12.29 -5.55 4.35
CA GLU A 7 13.74 -5.38 4.22
C GLU A 7 14.08 -4.19 3.31
N LEU A 8 13.25 -3.93 2.29
CA LEU A 8 13.44 -2.76 1.42
C LEU A 8 13.39 -1.45 2.21
N TYR A 9 12.47 -1.34 3.17
CA TYR A 9 12.32 -0.12 3.96
C TYR A 9 13.35 -0.06 5.07
N GLN A 10 13.50 -1.16 5.82
CA GLN A 10 14.34 -1.26 7.01
C GLN A 10 15.83 -1.19 6.72
N GLU A 11 16.27 -1.91 5.68
CA GLU A 11 17.71 -2.12 5.45
C GLU A 11 18.25 -1.24 4.32
N LYS A 12 17.37 -0.64 3.51
CA LYS A 12 17.79 0.13 2.32
C LYS A 12 17.28 1.56 2.33
N LEU A 13 15.97 1.77 2.28
CA LEU A 13 15.41 3.11 2.06
C LEU A 13 15.62 4.04 3.25
N LEU A 14 15.23 3.62 4.47
CA LEU A 14 15.36 4.47 5.65
C LEU A 14 16.83 4.73 6.01
N PRO A 15 17.74 3.73 5.99
CA PRO A 15 19.17 3.98 6.17
C PRO A 15 19.75 4.95 5.14
N ALA A 16 19.36 4.84 3.86
CA ALA A 16 19.83 5.76 2.82
C ALA A 16 19.33 7.20 3.02
N VAL A 17 18.11 7.38 3.54
CA VAL A 17 17.60 8.71 3.93
C VAL A 17 18.44 9.29 5.07
N GLU A 18 18.75 8.48 6.09
CA GLU A 18 19.58 8.90 7.23
C GLU A 18 21.00 9.27 6.80
N GLU A 19 21.63 8.43 5.98
CA GLU A 19 22.95 8.69 5.41
C GLU A 19 22.97 10.01 4.61
N GLY A 20 21.99 10.20 3.72
CA GLY A 20 21.89 11.40 2.89
C GLY A 20 21.68 12.68 3.71
N ALA A 21 20.84 12.64 4.74
CA ALA A 21 20.61 13.78 5.63
C ALA A 21 21.87 14.13 6.44
N GLN A 22 22.54 13.12 7.01
CA GLN A 22 23.78 13.31 7.78
C GLN A 22 24.91 13.86 6.90
N ALA A 23 25.08 13.34 5.68
CA ALA A 23 26.07 13.83 4.73
C ALA A 23 25.82 15.30 4.33
N ALA A 24 24.56 15.74 4.36
CA ALA A 24 24.17 17.13 4.13
C ALA A 24 24.18 17.99 5.41
N HIS A 25 24.64 17.46 6.55
CA HIS A 25 24.61 18.11 7.87
C HIS A 25 23.21 18.56 8.30
N LYS A 26 22.19 17.77 7.98
CA LYS A 26 20.79 17.96 8.39
C LYS A 26 20.36 16.89 9.39
N ASP A 27 19.35 17.19 10.20
CA ASP A 27 18.71 16.20 11.05
C ASP A 27 17.82 15.26 10.19
N PRO A 28 18.07 13.94 10.16
CA PRO A 28 17.22 12.99 9.45
C PRO A 28 15.75 12.99 9.91
N SER A 29 15.47 13.41 11.14
CA SER A 29 14.11 13.47 11.69
C SER A 29 13.25 14.58 11.06
N GLU A 30 13.88 15.59 10.46
CA GLU A 30 13.19 16.67 9.74
C GLU A 30 12.70 16.23 8.35
N VAL A 31 13.15 15.09 7.85
CA VAL A 31 12.69 14.54 6.57
C VAL A 31 11.35 13.85 6.79
N GLU A 32 10.29 14.38 6.19
CA GLU A 32 8.98 13.73 6.20
C GLU A 32 9.07 12.33 5.56
N ARG A 33 8.70 11.31 6.34
CA ARG A 33 8.69 9.92 5.89
C ARG A 33 7.31 9.57 5.36
N THR A 34 7.14 9.75 4.05
CA THR A 34 5.87 9.49 3.34
C THR A 34 5.85 8.13 2.67
N ILE A 35 4.73 7.40 2.79
CA ILE A 35 4.53 6.11 2.12
C ILE A 35 3.14 5.98 1.53
N GLU A 36 3.06 5.55 0.27
CA GLU A 36 1.82 5.03 -0.30
C GLU A 36 1.58 3.58 0.18
N VAL A 37 0.47 3.38 0.87
CA VAL A 37 0.02 2.09 1.37
C VAL A 37 -1.18 1.62 0.54
N LYS A 38 -0.99 0.51 -0.17
CA LYS A 38 -2.04 -0.15 -0.95
C LYS A 38 -2.92 -0.95 -0.01
N VAL A 39 -4.15 -0.51 0.17
CA VAL A 39 -5.13 -1.07 1.09
C VAL A 39 -6.39 -1.46 0.35
N SER A 40 -7.01 -2.58 0.70
CA SER A 40 -8.35 -2.93 0.22
C SER A 40 -9.18 -3.33 1.43
N PHE A 41 -9.93 -2.36 1.96
CA PHE A 41 -10.75 -2.53 3.15
C PHE A 41 -12.23 -2.35 2.79
N ASP A 42 -13.01 -3.40 3.02
CA ASP A 42 -14.48 -3.35 3.00
C ASP A 42 -15.02 -4.28 4.07
N THR A 43 -16.16 -3.95 4.67
CA THR A 43 -16.89 -4.81 5.61
C THR A 43 -17.24 -6.20 5.03
N ASP A 44 -17.24 -6.35 3.70
CA ASP A 44 -17.32 -7.62 3.00
C ASP A 44 -15.95 -8.05 2.46
N ARG A 45 -15.41 -9.16 2.99
CA ARG A 45 -14.10 -9.71 2.56
C ARG A 45 -14.07 -10.08 1.08
N ALA A 46 -15.17 -10.60 0.54
CA ALA A 46 -15.25 -10.99 -0.86
C ALA A 46 -15.14 -9.77 -1.77
N ARG A 47 -15.81 -8.66 -1.39
CA ARG A 47 -15.66 -7.38 -2.07
C ARG A 47 -14.24 -6.82 -1.94
N ALA A 48 -13.68 -6.80 -0.73
CA ALA A 48 -12.31 -6.34 -0.51
C ALA A 48 -11.28 -7.09 -1.37
N LEU A 49 -11.49 -8.39 -1.63
CA LEU A 49 -10.68 -9.17 -2.57
C LEU A 49 -11.00 -8.81 -4.04
N ALA A 50 -12.28 -8.76 -4.41
CA ALA A 50 -12.72 -8.50 -5.78
C ALA A 50 -12.28 -7.12 -6.30
N ASP A 51 -12.33 -6.09 -5.44
CA ASP A 51 -11.93 -4.73 -5.78
C ASP A 51 -10.45 -4.65 -6.24
N THR A 52 -9.60 -5.58 -5.80
CA THR A 52 -8.18 -5.61 -6.22
C THR A 52 -7.97 -6.01 -7.67
N ARG A 53 -8.93 -6.68 -8.30
CA ARG A 53 -8.79 -7.31 -9.63
C ARG A 53 -8.50 -6.30 -10.74
N ILE A 54 -9.07 -5.09 -10.66
CA ILE A 54 -8.85 -4.03 -11.67
C ILE A 54 -7.36 -3.62 -11.76
N TRP A 55 -6.56 -3.92 -10.74
CA TRP A 55 -5.12 -3.65 -10.69
C TRP A 55 -4.25 -4.88 -10.95
N ALA A 56 -4.78 -5.92 -11.59
CA ALA A 56 -4.10 -7.20 -11.80
C ALA A 56 -2.74 -7.11 -12.51
N ALA A 57 -2.51 -6.11 -13.37
CA ALA A 57 -1.22 -5.87 -14.02
C ALA A 57 -0.07 -5.71 -13.00
N LEU A 58 -0.35 -5.30 -11.77
CA LEU A 58 0.65 -5.19 -10.69
C LEU A 58 1.17 -6.54 -10.20
N ALA A 59 0.41 -7.62 -10.41
CA ALA A 59 0.76 -8.98 -10.03
C ALA A 59 1.60 -9.70 -11.09
N LEU A 60 1.74 -9.15 -12.29
CA LEU A 60 2.67 -9.67 -13.30
C LEU A 60 4.12 -9.59 -12.80
N PRO A 61 4.96 -10.60 -13.12
CA PRO A 61 6.41 -10.52 -12.96
C PRO A 61 6.99 -9.25 -13.60
N ALA A 62 8.10 -8.75 -13.07
CA ALA A 62 8.65 -7.47 -13.51
C ALA A 62 9.15 -7.55 -14.96
N GLU A 63 9.86 -8.63 -15.26
CA GLU A 63 10.36 -9.02 -16.57
C GLU A 63 9.25 -9.07 -17.62
N ASP A 64 8.06 -9.55 -17.25
CA ASP A 64 6.95 -9.75 -18.17
C ASP A 64 6.27 -8.44 -18.59
N LYS A 65 6.37 -7.39 -17.78
CA LYS A 65 5.67 -6.11 -18.04
C LYS A 65 6.54 -5.00 -18.61
N VAL A 66 7.86 -5.07 -18.46
CA VAL A 66 8.77 -3.99 -18.90
C VAL A 66 8.79 -3.82 -20.42
N ALA A 67 8.57 -4.91 -21.17
CA ALA A 67 8.58 -4.91 -22.63
C ALA A 67 7.18 -4.71 -23.27
N ILE A 68 6.12 -4.54 -22.47
CA ILE A 68 4.76 -4.37 -22.97
C ILE A 68 4.45 -2.88 -23.06
N HIS A 69 4.33 -2.38 -24.28
CA HIS A 69 4.02 -0.98 -24.55
C HIS A 69 2.57 -0.74 -25.00
N ASP A 70 1.83 -1.80 -25.37
CA ASP A 70 0.41 -1.72 -25.72
C ASP A 70 -0.46 -1.99 -24.48
N ALA A 71 -1.33 -1.03 -24.15
CA ALA A 71 -2.25 -1.14 -23.03
C ALA A 71 -3.24 -2.32 -23.17
N ARG A 72 -3.69 -2.65 -24.39
CA ARG A 72 -4.59 -3.79 -24.63
C ARG A 72 -3.89 -5.13 -24.44
N GLU A 73 -2.60 -5.19 -24.78
CA GLU A 73 -1.79 -6.38 -24.48
C GLU A 73 -1.55 -6.53 -22.98
N MET A 74 -1.29 -5.43 -22.27
CA MET A 74 -1.17 -5.43 -20.82
C MET A 74 -2.46 -5.92 -20.15
N GLU A 75 -3.62 -5.42 -20.59
CA GLU A 75 -4.94 -5.81 -20.07
C GLU A 75 -5.20 -7.30 -20.25
N LYS A 76 -4.93 -7.86 -21.45
CA LYS A 76 -5.08 -9.31 -21.71
C LYS A 76 -4.22 -10.16 -20.78
N ARG A 77 -2.98 -9.75 -20.51
CA ARG A 77 -2.09 -10.49 -19.59
C ARG A 77 -2.49 -10.32 -18.13
N ALA A 78 -2.95 -9.13 -17.76
CA ALA A 78 -3.44 -8.83 -16.43
C ALA A 78 -4.63 -9.73 -16.06
N GLU A 79 -5.55 -10.00 -17.00
CA GLU A 79 -6.68 -10.90 -16.77
C GLU A 79 -6.25 -12.30 -16.30
N ALA A 80 -5.16 -12.84 -16.86
CA ALA A 80 -4.63 -14.16 -16.49
C ALA A 80 -4.08 -14.22 -15.06
N VAL A 81 -3.84 -13.08 -14.41
CA VAL A 81 -3.33 -12.98 -13.03
C VAL A 81 -4.30 -12.25 -12.09
N ALA A 82 -5.54 -12.00 -12.52
CA ALA A 82 -6.52 -11.24 -11.75
C ALA A 82 -6.82 -11.84 -10.37
N ASP A 83 -6.88 -13.17 -10.27
CA ASP A 83 -7.07 -13.87 -9.00
C ASP A 83 -5.90 -13.68 -8.01
N GLN A 84 -4.73 -13.23 -8.49
CA GLN A 84 -3.53 -13.03 -7.68
C GLN A 84 -3.33 -11.55 -7.31
N ALA A 85 -4.13 -10.63 -7.85
CA ALA A 85 -3.97 -9.19 -7.66
C ALA A 85 -3.92 -8.79 -6.18
N HIS A 86 -4.75 -9.44 -5.36
CA HIS A 86 -4.86 -9.21 -3.91
C HIS A 86 -3.53 -9.32 -3.16
N ARG A 87 -2.55 -10.10 -3.65
CA ARG A 87 -1.22 -10.24 -3.02
C ARG A 87 -0.41 -8.95 -2.97
N ARG A 88 -0.84 -7.92 -3.71
CA ARG A 88 -0.20 -6.60 -3.76
C ARG A 88 -0.83 -5.58 -2.81
N TRP A 89 -1.85 -5.98 -2.06
CA TRP A 89 -2.69 -5.13 -1.22
C TRP A 89 -2.76 -5.68 0.21
N LEU A 90 -2.90 -4.76 1.16
CA LEU A 90 -3.33 -5.09 2.52
C LEU A 90 -4.86 -5.26 2.48
N VAL A 91 -5.31 -6.50 2.35
CA VAL A 91 -6.74 -6.83 2.22
C VAL A 91 -7.29 -7.24 3.57
N SER A 92 -8.37 -6.59 4.00
CA SER A 92 -9.09 -6.97 5.21
C SER A 92 -10.56 -6.56 5.16
N SER A 93 -11.36 -7.24 5.98
CA SER A 93 -12.73 -6.84 6.32
C SER A 93 -12.94 -6.60 7.82
N ASP A 94 -11.88 -6.72 8.60
CA ASP A 94 -11.87 -6.50 10.04
C ASP A 94 -11.00 -5.26 10.34
N PRO A 95 -11.53 -4.24 11.05
CA PRO A 95 -10.77 -3.04 11.34
C PRO A 95 -9.47 -3.30 12.09
N GLU A 96 -9.43 -4.24 13.04
CA GLU A 96 -8.25 -4.48 13.85
C GLU A 96 -7.17 -5.25 13.06
N GLU A 97 -7.54 -6.26 12.28
CA GLU A 97 -6.63 -6.92 11.32
C GLU A 97 -6.02 -5.89 10.37
N HIS A 98 -6.83 -4.98 9.83
CA HIS A 98 -6.36 -3.93 8.92
C HIS A 98 -5.36 -2.98 9.60
N ILE A 99 -5.61 -2.58 10.86
CA ILE A 99 -4.70 -1.76 11.65
C ILE A 99 -3.38 -2.49 11.92
N GLU A 100 -3.43 -3.78 12.27
CA GLU A 100 -2.23 -4.58 12.51
C GLU A 100 -1.40 -4.76 11.24
N GLN A 101 -2.03 -4.83 10.05
CA GLN A 101 -1.33 -4.81 8.77
C GLN A 101 -0.60 -3.46 8.51
N LEU A 102 -1.11 -2.34 9.04
CA LEU A 102 -0.49 -1.01 8.93
C LEU A 102 0.64 -0.78 9.93
N ARG A 103 0.55 -1.39 11.11
CA ARG A 103 1.49 -1.20 12.24
C ARG A 103 2.97 -1.22 11.83
N PRO A 104 3.47 -2.20 11.04
CA PRO A 104 4.90 -2.26 10.72
C PRO A 104 5.41 -1.00 10.01
N TYR A 105 4.60 -0.35 9.17
CA TYR A 105 5.03 0.87 8.49
C TYR A 105 5.10 2.05 9.46
N ILE A 106 4.12 2.15 10.37
CA ILE A 106 4.08 3.22 11.36
C ILE A 106 5.23 3.06 12.36
N GLU A 107 5.51 1.85 12.83
CA GLU A 107 6.63 1.56 13.75
C GLU A 107 8.01 1.79 13.12
N LEU A 108 8.12 1.77 11.80
CA LEU A 108 9.32 2.21 11.08
C LEU A 108 9.49 3.74 11.02
N GLY A 109 8.53 4.49 11.54
CA GLY A 109 8.56 5.94 11.56
C GLY A 109 8.04 6.59 10.30
N PHE A 110 7.26 5.88 9.46
CA PHE A 110 6.47 6.58 8.43
C PHE A 110 5.38 7.41 9.11
N THR A 111 5.42 8.72 8.91
CA THR A 111 4.54 9.69 9.57
C THR A 111 3.42 10.19 8.66
N HIS A 112 3.60 10.06 7.33
CA HIS A 112 2.60 10.48 6.34
C HIS A 112 2.18 9.27 5.49
N LEU A 113 1.00 8.73 5.79
CA LEU A 113 0.44 7.58 5.09
C LEU A 113 -0.54 8.04 4.00
N ILE A 114 -0.24 7.71 2.74
CA ILE A 114 -1.14 7.92 1.60
C ILE A 114 -1.84 6.59 1.33
N PHE A 115 -3.14 6.52 1.59
CA PHE A 115 -3.92 5.31 1.36
C PHE A 115 -4.41 5.23 -0.08
N HIS A 116 -4.02 4.17 -0.77
CA HIS A 116 -4.49 3.84 -2.12
C HIS A 116 -5.46 2.67 -2.02
N ALA A 117 -6.73 2.89 -2.38
CA ALA A 117 -7.76 1.86 -2.47
C ALA A 117 -8.05 1.45 -3.92
N PRO A 118 -8.24 0.16 -4.24
CA PRO A 118 -8.28 -0.30 -5.62
C PRO A 118 -9.65 -0.19 -6.30
N GLY A 119 -10.75 -0.26 -5.53
CA GLY A 119 -12.11 -0.40 -6.08
C GLY A 119 -12.64 0.87 -6.75
N GLU A 120 -13.64 0.74 -7.61
CA GLU A 120 -14.23 1.87 -8.34
C GLU A 120 -15.03 2.83 -7.43
N ASP A 121 -15.63 2.29 -6.36
CA ASP A 121 -16.46 3.04 -5.40
C ASP A 121 -15.60 3.74 -4.32
N GLN A 122 -14.79 4.70 -4.78
CA GLN A 122 -13.88 5.46 -3.91
C GLN A 122 -14.61 6.26 -2.83
N SER A 123 -15.82 6.74 -3.11
CA SER A 123 -16.64 7.48 -2.12
C SER A 123 -16.98 6.60 -0.93
N ARG A 124 -17.39 5.35 -1.17
CA ARG A 124 -17.62 4.38 -0.10
C ARG A 124 -16.35 4.08 0.67
N PHE A 125 -15.22 3.84 -0.01
CA PHE A 125 -13.94 3.62 0.66
C PHE A 125 -13.63 4.77 1.62
N ILE A 126 -13.67 6.02 1.15
CA ILE A 126 -13.38 7.21 1.97
C ILE A 126 -14.30 7.28 3.20
N GLN A 127 -15.61 7.06 3.03
CA GLN A 127 -16.57 7.09 4.14
C GLN A 127 -16.29 5.99 5.15
N LEU A 128 -16.09 4.76 4.69
CA LEU A 128 -15.84 3.61 5.54
C LEU A 128 -14.50 3.75 6.28
N TYR A 129 -13.45 4.13 5.58
CA TYR A 129 -12.11 4.30 6.15
C TYR A 129 -12.08 5.44 7.16
N SER A 130 -12.80 6.55 6.89
CA SER A 130 -12.93 7.68 7.81
C SER A 130 -13.66 7.32 9.10
N LYS A 131 -14.64 6.39 9.01
CA LYS A 131 -15.40 5.92 10.16
C LYS A 131 -14.66 4.86 10.97
N GLU A 132 -14.08 3.87 10.28
CA GLU A 132 -13.58 2.67 10.94
C GLU A 132 -12.07 2.70 11.17
N ILE A 133 -11.27 3.20 10.23
CA ILE A 133 -9.81 3.04 10.30
C ILE A 133 -9.13 4.29 10.87
N LEU A 134 -9.41 5.47 10.33
CA LEU A 134 -8.70 6.70 10.72
C LEU A 134 -8.84 7.05 12.21
N PRO A 135 -9.99 6.88 12.88
CA PRO A 135 -10.11 7.14 14.31
C PRO A 135 -9.26 6.18 15.15
N ARG A 136 -9.19 4.90 14.76
CA ARG A 136 -8.38 3.88 15.45
C ARG A 136 -6.88 4.12 15.29
N LEU A 137 -6.45 4.50 14.09
CA LEU A 137 -5.07 4.94 13.85
C LEU A 137 -4.69 6.12 14.75
N ARG A 138 -5.54 7.14 14.81
CA ARG A 138 -5.32 8.30 15.68
C ARG A 138 -5.31 7.93 17.16
N GLN A 139 -6.21 7.06 17.61
CA GLN A 139 -6.23 6.63 19.01
C GLN A 139 -4.92 5.94 19.42
N ARG A 140 -4.27 5.22 18.50
CA ARG A 140 -3.09 4.40 18.80
C ARG A 140 -1.75 5.08 18.53
N TRP A 141 -1.69 6.03 17.58
CA TRP A 141 -0.45 6.70 17.18
C TRP A 141 -0.57 8.22 16.97
N GLY A 142 -1.75 8.82 17.15
CA GLY A 142 -1.98 10.27 17.03
C GLY A 142 -1.85 10.97 18.37
#